data_AF-A0A7S0BK89-F1
#
_entry.id   AF-A0A7S0BK89-F1
#
_cell.length_a   1.000
_cell.length_b   1.000
_cell.length_c   1.000
_cell.angle_alpha   90.00
_cell.angle_beta   90.00
_cell.angle_gamma   90.00
#
_symmetry.space_group_name_H-M   'P 1'
#
loop_
_entity.id
_entity.type
_entity.pdbx_description
1 polymer ?
#
loop_
_entity_poly.entity_id
_entity_poly.type
_entity_poly.pdbx_seq_one_letter_code
_entity_poly.pdbx_strand_id
1 'polypeptide(L)'
;YNMFDDLCLISEGQTLFCGPVDEVLGHFSAMGLPLPSRANPPEFLADMISIDYSDPVRSAECRDRISSLSNAYREKFAGTVNMSLDPNESSSKHVGHPLLSWWDQLSMLFGRSVRQVKRDTKSNMARIIPSITSALMFGMIYWRLGRDQSGIQNRLG
;
A
#
# COMPACT_ATOMS: atom_id res chain seq x y z
N TYR A 1 -8.68 5.58 22.04
CA TYR A 1 -9.54 5.59 20.84
C TYR A 1 -9.99 7.00 20.45
N ASN A 2 -9.94 8.00 21.35
CA ASN A 2 -10.08 9.45 21.02
C ASN A 2 -8.86 10.08 20.31
N MET A 3 -8.18 9.34 19.44
CA MET A 3 -7.13 9.92 18.58
C MET A 3 -7.60 10.11 17.15
N PHE A 4 -8.75 9.53 16.82
CA PHE A 4 -9.37 9.66 15.51
C PHE A 4 -10.48 10.70 15.62
N ASP A 5 -10.53 11.63 14.68
CA ASP A 5 -11.61 12.60 14.57
C ASP A 5 -12.83 11.93 13.91
N ASP A 6 -12.58 11.21 12.80
CA ASP A 6 -13.58 10.47 12.05
C ASP A 6 -13.25 8.98 11.93
N LEU A 7 -14.29 8.16 11.82
CA LEU A 7 -14.22 6.73 11.62
C LEU A 7 -15.05 6.31 10.42
N CYS A 8 -14.44 5.53 9.52
CA CYS A 8 -15.12 4.89 8.41
C CYS A 8 -15.05 3.37 8.57
N LEU A 9 -16.21 2.72 8.67
CA LEU A 9 -16.37 1.28 8.80
C LEU A 9 -16.86 0.70 7.47
N ILE A 10 -16.10 -0.25 6.93
CA ILE A 10 -16.34 -0.86 5.63
C ILE A 10 -16.22 -2.38 5.77
N SER A 11 -17.15 -3.12 5.16
CA SER A 11 -17.08 -4.58 5.05
C SER A 11 -17.64 -5.04 3.71
N GLU A 12 -16.97 -5.99 3.05
CA GLU A 12 -17.32 -6.49 1.68
C GLU A 12 -17.59 -5.36 0.66
N GLY A 13 -16.83 -4.26 0.75
CA GLY A 13 -16.99 -3.09 -0.12
C GLY A 13 -18.21 -2.21 0.19
N GLN A 14 -18.96 -2.49 1.25
CA GLN A 14 -20.09 -1.69 1.70
C GLN A 14 -19.71 -0.83 2.91
N THR A 15 -20.10 0.45 2.89
CA THR A 15 -19.93 1.34 4.04
C THR A 15 -21.05 1.12 5.06
N LEU A 16 -20.66 0.86 6.29
CA LEU A 16 -21.54 0.62 7.43
C LEU A 16 -21.70 1.86 8.29
N PHE A 17 -20.66 2.70 8.36
CA PHE A 17 -20.69 3.99 9.04
C PHE A 17 -19.53 4.86 8.52
N CYS A 18 -19.74 6.16 8.39
CA CYS A 18 -18.67 7.13 8.12
C CYS A 18 -19.02 8.46 8.79
N GLY A 19 -18.23 8.87 9.79
CA GLY A 19 -18.47 10.11 10.52
C GLY A 19 -17.68 10.18 11.83
N PRO A 20 -18.03 11.13 12.73
CA PRO A 20 -17.29 11.35 13.96
C PRO A 20 -17.27 10.12 14.86
N VAL A 21 -16.14 9.88 15.53
CA VAL A 21 -15.98 8.73 16.44
C VAL A 21 -17.02 8.72 17.55
N ASP A 22 -17.43 9.89 18.05
CA ASP A 22 -18.40 10.00 19.14
C ASP A 22 -19.81 9.53 18.74
N GLU A 23 -20.14 9.57 17.44
CA GLU A 23 -21.45 9.19 16.93
C GLU A 23 -21.60 7.69 16.63
N VAL A 24 -20.48 6.98 16.46
CA VAL A 24 -20.51 5.58 16.00
C VAL A 24 -21.27 4.68 16.96
N LEU A 25 -21.07 4.83 18.27
CA LEU A 25 -21.73 4.00 19.28
C LEU A 25 -23.22 4.28 19.34
N GLY A 26 -23.63 5.55 19.17
CA GLY A 26 -25.03 5.93 19.06
C GLY A 26 -25.69 5.33 17.82
N HIS A 27 -24.97 5.27 16.70
CA HIS A 27 -25.47 4.66 15.47
C HIS A 27 -25.76 3.16 15.63
N PHE A 28 -24.80 2.38 16.14
CA PHE A 28 -25.02 0.95 16.37
C PHE A 28 -26.05 0.68 17.48
N SER A 29 -26.08 1.50 18.53
CA SER A 29 -27.11 1.39 19.58
C SER A 29 -28.53 1.61 19.03
N ALA A 30 -28.72 2.54 18.08
CA ALA A 30 -30.02 2.78 17.44
C ALA A 30 -30.47 1.60 16.55
N MET A 31 -29.52 0.79 16.06
CA MET A 31 -29.78 -0.43 15.30
C MET A 31 -29.95 -1.68 16.20
N GLY A 32 -30.05 -1.48 17.52
CA GLY A 32 -30.23 -2.57 18.48
C GLY A 32 -28.93 -3.29 18.87
N LEU A 33 -27.78 -2.70 18.59
CA LEU A 33 -26.45 -3.26 18.86
C LEU A 33 -25.68 -2.36 19.85
N PRO A 34 -26.09 -2.30 21.13
CA PRO A 34 -25.42 -1.48 22.13
C PRO A 34 -24.05 -2.06 22.50
N LEU A 35 -23.12 -1.18 22.88
CA LEU A 35 -21.82 -1.57 23.39
C LEU A 35 -21.96 -2.31 24.74
N PRO A 36 -21.42 -3.54 24.89
CA PRO A 36 -21.41 -4.23 26.17
C PRO A 36 -20.60 -3.49 27.24
N SER A 37 -21.04 -3.51 28.50
CA SER A 37 -20.49 -2.68 29.60
C SER A 37 -19.01 -2.93 29.95
N ARG A 38 -18.40 -4.01 29.46
CA ARG A 38 -16.97 -4.34 29.66
C ARG A 38 -16.21 -4.55 28.34
N ALA A 39 -16.81 -4.19 27.21
CA ALA A 39 -16.18 -4.35 25.91
C ALA A 39 -15.35 -3.11 25.55
N ASN A 40 -14.22 -3.34 24.88
CA ASN A 40 -13.42 -2.28 24.29
C ASN A 40 -14.11 -1.79 23.00
N PRO A 41 -14.41 -0.48 22.83
CA PRO A 41 -15.19 0.00 21.68
C PRO A 41 -14.60 -0.38 20.30
N PRO A 42 -13.29 -0.22 20.02
CA PRO A 42 -12.74 -0.59 18.72
C PRO A 42 -12.81 -2.10 18.44
N GLU A 43 -12.65 -2.95 19.46
CA GLU A 43 -12.81 -4.41 19.31
C GLU A 43 -14.25 -4.77 19.00
N PHE A 44 -15.20 -4.19 19.73
CA PHE A 44 -16.62 -4.36 19.45
C PHE A 44 -16.98 -3.94 18.02
N LEU A 45 -16.47 -2.79 17.56
CA LEU A 45 -16.70 -2.33 16.19
C LEU A 45 -16.03 -3.24 15.15
N ALA A 46 -14.85 -3.79 15.44
CA ALA A 46 -14.19 -4.75 14.55
C ALA A 46 -15.00 -6.05 14.42
N ASP A 47 -15.50 -6.58 15.53
CA ASP A 47 -16.37 -7.76 15.55
C ASP A 47 -17.68 -7.49 14.78
N MET A 48 -18.26 -6.30 14.97
CA MET A 48 -19.45 -5.83 14.27
C MET A 48 -19.29 -5.73 12.74
N ILE A 49 -18.08 -5.66 12.20
CA ILE A 49 -17.87 -5.58 10.74
C ILE A 49 -17.21 -6.83 10.17
N SER A 50 -16.75 -7.73 11.03
CA SER A 50 -16.14 -9.00 10.66
C SER A 50 -17.14 -9.99 10.05
N ILE A 51 -16.63 -10.85 9.17
CA ILE A 51 -17.36 -11.98 8.59
C ILE A 51 -16.66 -13.26 9.02
N ASP A 52 -17.43 -14.19 9.59
CA ASP A 52 -16.97 -15.54 9.86
C ASP A 52 -17.06 -16.38 8.58
N TYR A 53 -15.90 -16.73 8.00
CA TYR A 53 -15.79 -17.59 6.82
C TYR A 53 -15.64 -19.09 7.18
N SER A 54 -15.69 -19.45 8.45
CA SER A 54 -15.47 -20.83 8.89
C SER A 54 -16.56 -21.79 8.41
N ASP A 55 -17.77 -21.29 8.20
CA ASP A 55 -18.93 -22.05 7.74
C ASP A 55 -19.73 -21.25 6.70
N PRO A 56 -20.18 -21.88 5.59
CA PRO A 56 -20.92 -21.18 4.54
C PRO A 56 -22.24 -20.57 5.01
N VAL A 57 -22.95 -21.21 5.96
CA VAL A 57 -24.21 -20.69 6.52
C VAL A 57 -23.95 -19.44 7.34
N ARG A 58 -22.95 -19.48 8.24
CA ARG A 58 -22.56 -18.30 9.05
C ARG A 58 -22.07 -17.15 8.19
N SER A 59 -21.32 -17.45 7.13
CA SER A 59 -20.86 -16.42 6.19
C SER A 59 -22.02 -15.74 5.45
N ALA A 60 -23.10 -16.48 5.15
CA ALA A 60 -24.31 -15.94 4.54
C ALA A 60 -25.07 -15.05 5.52
N GLU A 61 -25.29 -15.50 6.76
CA GLU A 61 -25.93 -14.71 7.83
C GLU A 61 -25.15 -13.41 8.12
N CYS A 62 -23.82 -13.47 8.16
CA CYS A 62 -22.98 -12.29 8.33
C CYS A 62 -23.14 -11.29 7.18
N ARG A 63 -23.19 -11.76 5.92
CA ARG A 63 -23.43 -10.91 4.75
C ARG A 63 -24.80 -10.27 4.79
N ASP A 64 -25.83 -11.01 5.19
CA ASP A 64 -27.19 -10.47 5.33
C ASP A 64 -27.22 -9.36 6.39
N ARG A 65 -26.55 -9.55 7.54
CA ARG A 65 -26.40 -8.51 8.56
C ARG A 65 -25.68 -7.27 8.04
N ILE A 66 -24.56 -7.44 7.34
CA ILE A 66 -23.79 -6.34 6.74
C ILE A 66 -24.64 -5.58 5.72
N SER A 67 -25.38 -6.29 4.88
CA SER A 67 -26.27 -5.68 3.89
C SER A 67 -27.35 -4.82 4.56
N SER A 68 -27.96 -5.32 5.64
CA SER A 68 -28.96 -4.61 6.43
C SER A 68 -28.40 -3.34 7.08
N LEU A 69 -27.24 -3.46 7.74
CA LEU A 69 -26.54 -2.32 8.35
C LEU A 69 -26.15 -1.27 7.30
N SER A 70 -25.63 -1.70 6.15
CA SER A 70 -25.25 -0.80 5.06
C SER A 70 -26.46 -0.05 4.50
N ASN A 71 -27.62 -0.70 4.41
CA ASN A 71 -28.86 -0.07 3.93
C ASN A 71 -29.40 0.94 4.95
N ALA A 72 -29.41 0.60 6.24
CA ALA A 72 -29.80 1.52 7.31
C ALA A 72 -28.92 2.77 7.32
N TYR A 73 -27.60 2.61 7.14
CA TYR A 73 -26.67 3.72 7.01
C TYR A 73 -26.94 4.55 5.75
N ARG A 74 -27.14 3.90 4.59
CA ARG A 74 -27.44 4.59 3.32
C ARG A 74 -28.72 5.41 3.38
N GLU A 75 -29.78 4.91 4.03
CA GLU A 75 -31.03 5.67 4.21
C GLU A 75 -30.81 6.92 5.06
N LYS A 76 -30.11 6.78 6.19
CA LYS A 76 -29.75 7.91 7.06
C LYS A 76 -28.87 8.94 6.34
N PHE A 77 -27.91 8.45 5.54
CA PHE A 77 -26.97 9.29 4.80
C PHE A 77 -27.63 9.98 3.60
N ALA A 78 -28.52 9.31 2.86
CA ALA A 78 -29.27 9.89 1.74
C ALA A 78 -30.14 11.07 2.18
N GLY A 79 -30.66 11.04 3.42
CA GLY A 79 -31.35 12.19 4.02
C GLY A 79 -30.44 13.39 4.30
N THR A 80 -29.15 13.16 4.51
CA THR A 80 -28.15 14.20 4.88
C THR A 80 -27.47 14.81 3.64
N VAL A 81 -27.19 14.01 2.60
CA VAL A 81 -26.51 14.45 1.36
C VAL A 81 -27.32 15.47 0.55
N ASN A 82 -28.64 15.50 0.73
CA ASN A 82 -29.47 16.53 0.10
C ASN A 82 -29.20 17.96 0.64
N MET A 83 -28.39 18.12 1.69
CA MET A 83 -28.18 19.40 2.37
C MET A 83 -26.76 19.98 2.25
N SER A 84 -25.82 19.33 1.55
CA SER A 84 -24.43 19.79 1.49
C SER A 84 -23.70 19.38 0.21
N LEU A 85 -24.20 19.85 -0.93
CA LEU A 85 -23.39 20.05 -2.12
C LEU A 85 -23.51 21.52 -2.50
N ASP A 86 -22.82 22.39 -1.75
CA ASP A 86 -22.51 23.71 -2.27
C ASP A 86 -21.59 23.50 -3.48
N PRO A 87 -22.02 23.78 -4.72
CA PRO A 87 -21.20 23.55 -5.90
C PRO A 87 -19.94 24.43 -5.92
N ASN A 88 -19.87 25.39 -4.99
CA ASN A 88 -18.85 26.41 -4.89
C ASN A 88 -17.72 26.08 -3.92
N GLU A 89 -17.83 25.01 -3.11
CA GLU A 89 -16.64 24.40 -2.52
C GLU A 89 -15.94 23.56 -3.58
N SER A 90 -15.21 24.28 -4.44
CA SER A 90 -14.08 23.73 -5.16
C SER A 90 -13.06 23.27 -4.12
N SER A 91 -13.29 22.10 -3.52
CA SER A 91 -12.27 21.33 -2.83
C SER A 91 -11.16 21.18 -3.86
N SER A 92 -10.17 22.06 -3.77
CA SER A 92 -9.02 22.09 -4.64
C SER A 92 -8.46 20.69 -4.57
N LYS A 93 -8.69 19.91 -5.64
CA LYS A 93 -8.02 18.64 -5.83
C LYS A 93 -6.55 19.01 -5.99
N HIS A 94 -5.85 19.19 -4.88
CA HIS A 94 -4.41 19.26 -4.81
C HIS A 94 -3.89 17.85 -5.12
N VAL A 95 -4.11 17.41 -6.36
CA VAL A 95 -3.26 16.44 -6.98
C VAL A 95 -1.95 17.18 -7.14
N GLY A 96 -1.09 17.05 -6.12
CA GLY A 96 0.17 17.77 -6.05
C GLY A 96 0.93 17.56 -7.33
N HIS A 97 1.11 18.64 -8.10
CA HIS A 97 2.04 18.62 -9.21
C HIS A 97 3.44 18.39 -8.64
N PRO A 98 4.32 17.65 -9.35
CA PRO A 98 5.67 17.46 -8.89
C PRO A 98 6.34 18.82 -8.61
N LEU A 99 6.66 19.07 -7.34
CA LEU A 99 7.21 20.35 -6.86
C LEU A 99 8.67 20.60 -7.30
N LEU A 100 9.26 19.64 -8.02
CA LEU A 100 10.68 19.58 -8.37
C LEU A 100 10.83 19.28 -9.85
N SER A 101 11.91 19.80 -10.45
CA SER A 101 12.26 19.52 -11.84
C SER A 101 12.56 18.03 -12.04
N TRP A 102 12.39 17.56 -13.28
CA TRP A 102 12.62 16.16 -13.65
C TRP A 102 14.04 15.68 -13.28
N TRP A 103 15.06 16.53 -13.46
CA TRP A 103 16.44 16.20 -13.12
C TRP A 103 16.71 16.15 -11.61
N ASP A 104 16.01 16.96 -10.82
CA ASP A 104 16.11 16.95 -9.36
C ASP A 104 15.51 15.66 -8.80
N GLN A 105 14.36 15.25 -9.34
CA GLN A 105 13.75 13.96 -9.01
C GLN A 105 14.62 12.80 -9.44
N LEU A 106 15.17 12.85 -10.66
CA LEU A 106 16.04 11.81 -11.18
C LEU A 106 17.30 11.65 -10.33
N SER A 107 18.00 12.74 -10.02
CA SER A 107 19.22 12.70 -9.21
C SER A 107 18.95 12.23 -7.78
N MET A 108 17.81 12.62 -7.19
CA MET A 108 17.38 12.17 -5.87
C MET A 108 17.07 10.67 -5.85
N LEU A 109 16.27 10.18 -6.82
CA LEU A 109 15.92 8.77 -6.93
C LEU A 109 17.15 7.92 -7.29
N PHE A 110 18.00 8.41 -8.17
CA PHE A 110 19.26 7.75 -8.53
C PHE A 110 20.19 7.67 -7.33
N GLY A 111 20.38 8.76 -6.57
CA GLY A 111 21.18 8.76 -5.35
C GLY A 111 20.66 7.78 -4.30
N ARG A 112 19.33 7.70 -4.13
CA ARG A 112 18.68 6.69 -3.26
C ARG A 112 18.90 5.26 -3.76
N SER A 113 18.71 5.04 -5.05
CA SER A 113 18.91 3.73 -5.70
C SER A 113 20.36 3.26 -5.56
N VAL A 114 21.33 4.13 -5.86
CA VAL A 114 22.76 3.84 -5.69
C VAL A 114 23.09 3.56 -4.22
N ARG A 115 22.54 4.32 -3.27
CA ARG A 115 22.75 4.07 -1.84
C ARG A 115 22.16 2.72 -1.42
N GLN A 116 20.98 2.36 -1.93
CA GLN A 116 20.34 1.08 -1.66
C GLN A 116 21.14 -0.10 -2.23
N VAL A 117 21.54 -0.01 -3.50
CA VAL A 117 22.37 -1.03 -4.17
C VAL A 117 23.73 -1.19 -3.50
N LYS A 118 24.37 -0.10 -3.07
CA LYS A 118 25.65 -0.17 -2.35
C LYS A 118 25.53 -0.86 -0.99
N ARG A 119 24.40 -0.70 -0.28
CA ARG A 119 24.15 -1.36 1.01
C ARG A 119 23.90 -2.86 0.87
N ASP A 120 23.42 -3.31 -0.29
CA ASP A 120 23.38 -4.74 -0.63
C ASP A 120 24.74 -5.24 -1.15
N THR A 121 25.78 -5.05 -0.32
CA THR A 121 27.16 -5.32 -0.70
C THR A 121 27.40 -6.80 -1.01
N LYS A 122 26.78 -7.72 -0.24
CA LYS A 122 26.98 -9.16 -0.40
C LYS A 122 26.42 -9.68 -1.74
N SER A 123 25.19 -9.30 -2.07
CA SER A 123 24.54 -9.68 -3.33
C SER A 123 25.25 -9.06 -4.53
N ASN A 124 25.68 -7.80 -4.42
CA ASN A 124 26.39 -7.12 -5.52
C ASN A 124 27.80 -7.71 -5.73
N MET A 125 28.53 -8.07 -4.67
CA MET A 125 29.84 -8.73 -4.81
C MET A 125 29.73 -10.11 -5.46
N ALA A 126 28.70 -10.90 -5.13
CA ALA A 126 28.48 -12.20 -5.78
C ALA A 126 28.30 -12.09 -7.30
N ARG A 127 27.81 -10.94 -7.79
CA ARG A 127 27.66 -10.65 -9.23
C ARG A 127 28.94 -10.12 -9.88
N ILE A 128 29.75 -9.34 -9.14
CA ILE A 128 30.96 -8.70 -9.66
C ILE A 128 32.16 -9.65 -9.70
N ILE A 129 32.33 -10.51 -8.67
CA ILE A 129 33.50 -11.39 -8.55
C ILE A 129 33.71 -12.28 -9.78
N PRO A 130 32.69 -12.99 -10.32
CA PRO A 130 32.89 -13.86 -11.48
C PRO A 130 33.39 -13.11 -12.72
N SER A 131 32.84 -11.91 -12.99
CA SER A 131 33.27 -11.07 -14.11
C SER A 131 34.71 -10.61 -13.99
N ILE A 132 35.14 -10.23 -12.77
CA ILE A 132 36.55 -9.88 -12.51
C ILE A 132 37.46 -11.09 -12.72
N THR A 133 37.09 -12.25 -12.18
CA THR A 133 37.87 -13.49 -12.34
C THR A 133 38.03 -13.87 -13.81
N SER A 134 36.96 -13.79 -14.60
CA SER A 134 37.03 -14.03 -16.05
C SER A 134 37.92 -13.00 -16.76
N ALA A 135 37.78 -11.72 -16.42
CA ALA A 135 38.63 -10.66 -17.01
C ALA A 135 40.11 -10.87 -16.69
N LEU A 136 40.44 -11.32 -15.47
CA LEU A 136 41.82 -11.66 -15.09
C LEU A 136 42.33 -12.90 -15.83
N MET A 137 41.50 -13.94 -15.98
CA MET A 137 41.86 -15.14 -16.74
C MET A 137 42.21 -14.78 -18.18
N PHE A 138 41.33 -14.06 -18.88
CA PHE A 138 41.61 -13.60 -20.24
C PHE A 138 42.81 -12.63 -20.28
N GLY A 139 42.89 -11.71 -19.33
CA GLY A 139 43.99 -10.77 -19.19
C GLY A 139 45.34 -11.50 -19.10
N MET A 140 45.44 -12.55 -18.29
CA MET A 140 46.66 -13.35 -18.13
C MET A 140 46.98 -14.20 -19.37
N ILE A 141 45.98 -14.83 -19.99
CA ILE A 141 46.16 -15.64 -21.20
C ILE A 141 46.77 -14.79 -22.33
N TYR A 142 46.28 -13.55 -22.50
CA TYR A 142 46.71 -12.67 -23.58
C TYR A 142 47.79 -11.65 -23.18
N TRP A 143 48.22 -11.64 -21.90
CA TRP A 143 49.21 -10.69 -21.36
C TRP A 143 50.56 -10.73 -22.09
N ARG A 144 50.93 -11.90 -22.62
CA ARG A 144 52.20 -12.13 -23.32
C ARG A 144 52.05 -12.38 -24.83
N LEU A 145 50.99 -11.88 -25.45
CA LEU A 145 50.89 -11.94 -26.91
C LEU A 145 51.88 -10.93 -27.53
N GLY A 146 53.06 -11.42 -27.90
CA GLY A 146 54.09 -10.65 -28.58
C GLY A 146 53.58 -10.04 -29.88
N ARG A 147 54.14 -8.90 -30.30
CA ARG A 147 53.85 -8.25 -31.59
C ARG A 147 54.49 -8.97 -32.78
N ASP A 148 54.69 -10.29 -32.68
CA ASP A 148 55.33 -11.09 -33.71
C ASP A 148 54.28 -11.72 -34.64
N GLN A 149 54.69 -12.22 -35.81
CA GLN A 149 53.79 -12.67 -36.88
C GLN A 149 52.86 -13.83 -36.44
N SER A 150 53.31 -14.67 -35.50
CA SER A 150 52.48 -15.69 -34.84
C SER A 150 51.37 -15.10 -33.96
N GLY A 151 51.55 -13.88 -33.46
CA GLY A 151 50.57 -13.13 -32.67
C GLY A 151 49.46 -12.48 -33.51
N ILE A 152 49.67 -12.30 -34.83
CA ILE A 152 48.62 -11.87 -35.76
C ILE A 152 47.67 -13.04 -36.06
N GLN A 153 48.19 -14.26 -36.14
CA GLN A 153 47.41 -15.48 -36.35
C GLN A 153 46.48 -15.76 -35.15
N ASN A 154 47.00 -15.68 -33.91
CA ASN A 154 46.21 -15.81 -32.67
C ASN A 154 45.12 -14.72 -32.46
N ARG A 155 45.10 -13.63 -33.25
CA ARG A 155 44.07 -12.58 -33.19
C ARG A 155 42.94 -12.78 -34.19
N LEU A 156 43.17 -13.56 -35.25
CA LEU A 156 42.21 -13.81 -36.32
C LEU A 156 41.56 -15.19 -36.25
N GLY A 157 42.13 -16.12 -35.48
CA GLY A 157 41.59 -17.46 -35.23
C GLY A 157 42.69 -18.46 -34.99
#